data_AF-A0A8J5STZ0-F1
#
_entry.id   AF-A0A8J5STZ0-F1
#
_cell.length_a   1.000
_cell.length_b   1.000
_cell.length_c   1.000
_cell.angle_alpha   90.00
_cell.angle_beta   90.00
_cell.angle_gamma   90.00
#
_symmetry.space_group_name_H-M   'P 1'
#
loop_
_entity.id
_entity.type
_entity.pdbx_description
1 polymer ?
#
loop_
_entity_poly.entity_id
_entity_poly.type
_entity_poly.pdbx_seq_one_letter_code
_entity_poly.pdbx_strand_id
1 'polypeptide(L)'
;MPSSRPLMRGIRPPRVFPTRGFRTSPYALALTALLLVSAFLLALIAFGVFSLPVSAPNAPTDTGEDTESADPRPARPRVRRDLSEGLGERGAQWTEVISWEPRAFVYHNFLSKEECDYLIGLAKPHMVKSTVVDSTTGKSKDSRVRTSSGMFIQRGRDKVVRAIEKRIADYTFIPVDHGEGLQVLHYEVGQKYEPHFDYFLDEYNTKNGGQRMATLLMYLYV
;
A
#
# COMPACT_ATOMS: atom_id res chain seq x y z
N MET A 1 48.98 75.39 50.36
CA MET A 1 49.47 74.04 50.03
C MET A 1 48.37 73.01 50.30
N PRO A 2 47.83 72.35 49.28
CA PRO A 2 47.16 71.06 49.45
C PRO A 2 47.84 69.96 48.61
N SER A 3 48.16 68.88 49.30
CA SER A 3 48.90 67.69 48.86
C SER A 3 48.11 66.86 47.82
N SER A 4 48.68 66.67 46.63
CA SER A 4 48.21 65.72 45.63
C SER A 4 48.58 64.28 46.03
N ARG A 5 47.59 63.39 46.24
CA ARG A 5 47.81 61.95 46.38
C ARG A 5 47.55 61.25 45.04
N PRO A 6 48.39 60.29 44.61
CA PRO A 6 48.21 59.61 43.33
C PRO A 6 47.16 58.49 43.42
N LEU A 7 46.29 58.40 42.41
CA LEU A 7 45.30 57.35 42.24
C LEU A 7 45.99 56.06 41.76
N MET A 8 46.05 55.04 42.63
CA MET A 8 46.45 53.69 42.21
C MET A 8 45.35 53.06 41.34
N ARG A 9 45.69 52.74 40.08
CA ARG A 9 44.87 51.93 39.18
C ARG A 9 44.85 50.48 39.68
N GLY A 10 43.71 50.03 40.20
CA GLY A 10 43.48 48.62 40.50
C GLY A 10 43.50 47.77 39.22
N ILE A 11 44.39 46.78 39.17
CA ILE A 11 44.44 45.75 38.13
C ILE A 11 43.27 44.79 38.39
N ARG A 12 42.30 44.70 37.48
CA ARG A 12 41.23 43.69 37.54
C ARG A 12 41.80 42.34 37.09
N PRO A 13 41.52 41.22 37.78
CA PRO A 13 41.94 39.90 37.32
C PRO A 13 41.22 39.51 36.02
N PRO A 14 41.85 38.68 35.16
CA PRO A 14 41.24 38.26 33.90
C PRO A 14 40.00 37.39 34.16
N ARG A 15 38.93 37.64 33.40
CA ARG A 15 37.74 36.77 33.38
C ARG A 15 38.09 35.45 32.72
N VAL A 16 38.11 34.37 33.50
CA VAL A 16 38.16 33.00 32.98
C VAL A 16 36.75 32.66 32.46
N PHE A 17 36.61 32.51 31.14
CA PHE A 17 35.39 31.97 30.55
C PHE A 17 35.39 30.45 30.73
N PRO A 18 34.29 29.84 31.22
CA PRO A 18 34.20 28.39 31.27
C PRO A 18 34.15 27.84 29.84
N THR A 19 35.08 26.94 29.51
CA THR A 19 35.00 26.14 28.28
C THR A 19 33.75 25.28 28.37
N ARG A 20 32.74 25.61 27.54
CA ARG A 20 31.51 24.85 27.41
C ARG A 20 31.85 23.49 26.80
N GLY A 21 32.05 22.47 27.65
CA GLY A 21 32.23 21.10 27.19
C GLY A 21 31.05 20.71 26.31
N PHE A 22 31.32 20.24 25.10
CA PHE A 22 30.30 19.69 24.19
C PHE A 22 29.65 18.50 24.88
N ARG A 23 28.47 18.70 25.47
CA ARG A 23 27.61 17.60 25.91
C ARG A 23 26.93 17.06 24.66
N THR A 24 27.48 16.00 24.09
CA THR A 24 26.84 15.26 22.99
C THR A 24 25.53 14.66 23.50
N SER A 25 24.43 14.97 22.83
CA SER A 25 23.12 14.39 23.14
C SER A 25 23.15 12.86 22.99
N PRO A 26 22.52 12.08 23.88
CA PRO A 26 22.49 10.61 23.77
C PRO A 26 21.90 10.15 22.43
N TYR A 27 20.97 10.92 21.86
CA TYR A 27 20.40 10.64 20.53
C TYR A 27 21.41 10.85 19.40
N ALA A 28 22.30 11.84 19.52
CA ALA A 28 23.36 12.06 18.54
C ALA A 28 24.40 10.94 18.57
N LEU A 29 24.72 10.42 19.76
CA LEU A 29 25.58 9.24 19.91
C LEU A 29 24.92 7.97 19.35
N ALA A 30 23.63 7.77 19.60
CA ALA A 30 22.89 6.63 19.06
C ALA A 30 22.80 6.67 17.53
N LEU A 31 22.50 7.84 16.95
CA LEU A 31 22.41 8.00 15.49
C LEU A 31 23.77 7.80 14.82
N THR A 32 24.83 8.37 15.38
CA THR A 32 26.19 8.19 14.84
C THR A 32 26.65 6.74 14.94
N ALA A 33 26.35 6.04 16.04
CA ALA A 33 26.61 4.61 16.17
C ALA A 33 25.85 3.79 15.11
N LEU A 34 24.57 4.08 14.88
CA LEU A 34 23.75 3.35 13.91
C LEU A 34 24.25 3.53 12.46
N LEU A 35 24.67 4.75 12.11
CA LEU A 35 25.26 5.04 10.79
C LEU A 35 26.60 4.32 10.59
N LEU A 36 27.45 4.29 11.61
CA LEU A 36 28.74 3.58 11.54
C LEU A 36 28.54 2.07 11.41
N VAL A 37 27.59 1.48 12.14
CA VAL A 37 27.26 0.04 12.03
C VAL A 37 26.72 -0.29 10.64
N SER A 38 25.82 0.53 10.11
CA SER A 38 25.27 0.34 8.76
C SER A 38 26.34 0.42 7.67
N ALA A 39 27.21 1.43 7.73
CA ALA A 39 28.32 1.59 6.79
C ALA A 39 29.32 0.42 6.87
N PHE A 40 29.61 -0.08 8.08
CA PHE A 40 30.47 -1.24 8.27
C PHE A 40 29.86 -2.51 7.69
N LEU A 41 28.57 -2.78 7.91
CA LEU A 41 27.88 -3.94 7.34
C LEU A 41 27.87 -3.90 5.81
N LEU A 42 27.63 -2.73 5.20
CA LEU A 42 27.68 -2.56 3.74
C LEU A 42 29.09 -2.80 3.20
N ALA A 43 30.13 -2.34 3.90
CA ALA A 43 31.51 -2.61 3.52
C ALA A 43 31.83 -4.12 3.61
N LEU A 44 31.41 -4.81 4.68
CA LEU A 44 31.62 -6.26 4.81
C LEU A 44 30.94 -7.05 3.67
N ILE A 45 29.77 -6.60 3.20
CA ILE A 45 29.09 -7.19 2.04
C ILE A 45 29.84 -6.88 0.75
N ALA A 46 30.26 -5.62 0.54
CA ALA A 46 30.97 -5.20 -0.67
C ALA A 46 32.35 -5.87 -0.83
N PHE A 47 33.04 -6.13 0.29
CA PHE A 47 34.32 -6.86 0.32
C PHE A 47 34.14 -8.38 0.43
N GLY A 48 32.90 -8.89 0.38
CA GLY A 48 32.61 -10.33 0.39
C GLY A 48 32.95 -11.05 1.71
N VAL A 49 33.20 -10.31 2.80
CA VAL A 49 33.50 -10.85 4.13
C VAL A 49 32.24 -11.47 4.77
N PHE A 50 31.06 -10.98 4.38
CA PHE A 50 29.77 -11.58 4.69
C PHE A 50 29.01 -11.88 3.40
N SER A 51 28.85 -13.16 3.09
CA SER A 51 27.91 -13.63 2.08
C SER A 51 26.57 -13.92 2.77
N LEU A 52 25.48 -13.27 2.33
CA LEU A 52 24.14 -13.79 2.64
C LEU A 52 24.01 -15.18 2.00
N PRO A 53 23.32 -16.14 2.63
CA PRO A 53 23.20 -17.50 2.11
C PRO A 53 22.29 -17.48 0.87
N VAL A 54 22.88 -17.24 -0.28
CA VAL A 54 22.32 -17.68 -1.56
C VAL A 54 22.84 -19.09 -1.76
N SER A 55 21.99 -20.07 -1.44
CA SER A 55 22.30 -21.49 -1.63
C SER A 55 22.43 -21.80 -3.13
N ALA A 56 23.68 -21.95 -3.57
CA ALA A 56 24.13 -22.87 -4.59
C ALA A 56 25.51 -23.36 -4.12
N PRO A 57 25.97 -24.60 -4.36
CA PRO A 57 25.69 -25.44 -5.53
C PRO A 57 25.50 -26.95 -5.21
N ASN A 58 25.22 -27.76 -6.23
CA ASN A 58 25.97 -28.98 -6.56
C ASN A 58 25.40 -29.61 -7.84
N ALA A 59 26.21 -29.60 -8.91
CA ALA A 59 26.21 -30.61 -9.97
C ALA A 59 27.49 -31.46 -9.76
N PRO A 60 27.72 -32.61 -10.42
CA PRO A 60 26.95 -33.25 -11.50
C PRO A 60 26.76 -34.78 -11.31
N THR A 61 25.85 -35.42 -12.07
CA THR A 61 26.23 -36.61 -12.86
C THR A 61 25.27 -36.82 -14.03
N ASP A 62 25.90 -36.96 -15.18
CA ASP A 62 25.44 -37.31 -16.52
C ASP A 62 24.96 -38.77 -16.61
N THR A 63 23.93 -39.05 -17.41
CA THR A 63 23.92 -40.14 -18.43
C THR A 63 22.63 -40.13 -19.27
N GLY A 64 22.79 -40.04 -20.60
CA GLY A 64 21.97 -40.67 -21.66
C GLY A 64 20.76 -39.87 -22.16
N GLU A 65 20.80 -39.28 -23.35
CA GLU A 65 20.33 -39.87 -24.64
C GLU A 65 18.76 -39.87 -24.70
N ASP A 66 18.05 -39.16 -25.57
CA ASP A 66 18.19 -39.05 -27.03
C ASP A 66 17.58 -37.76 -27.65
N THR A 67 18.29 -37.31 -28.68
CA THR A 67 18.01 -36.43 -29.84
C THR A 67 16.56 -36.18 -30.29
N GLU A 68 16.11 -34.92 -30.26
CA GLU A 68 15.23 -34.35 -31.31
C GLU A 68 15.40 -32.81 -31.46
N SER A 69 16.00 -32.41 -32.58
CA SER A 69 15.97 -31.11 -33.30
C SER A 69 15.45 -29.84 -32.58
N ALA A 70 16.36 -28.91 -32.23
CA ALA A 70 16.04 -27.60 -31.63
C ALA A 70 16.42 -26.38 -32.51
N ASP A 71 15.42 -25.52 -32.76
CA ASP A 71 15.51 -24.10 -33.16
C ASP A 71 16.22 -23.27 -32.07
N PRO A 72 17.27 -22.48 -32.35
CA PRO A 72 18.04 -21.78 -31.33
C PRO A 72 17.39 -20.43 -31.02
N ARG A 73 16.27 -20.45 -30.30
CA ARG A 73 15.79 -19.28 -29.55
C ARG A 73 15.78 -19.61 -28.08
N PRO A 74 16.44 -18.82 -27.21
CA PRO A 74 16.42 -19.09 -25.78
C PRO A 74 14.99 -19.00 -25.28
N ALA A 75 14.44 -20.14 -24.88
CA ALA A 75 13.14 -20.24 -24.24
C ALA A 75 13.21 -19.40 -22.96
N ARG A 76 12.47 -18.29 -22.94
CA ARG A 76 12.27 -17.48 -21.74
C ARG A 76 11.78 -18.41 -20.62
N PRO A 77 12.25 -18.25 -19.38
CA PRO A 77 11.71 -19.02 -18.27
C PRO A 77 10.21 -18.74 -18.22
N ARG A 78 9.38 -19.76 -18.48
CA ARG A 78 7.97 -19.69 -18.12
C ARG A 78 7.93 -19.62 -16.61
N VAL A 79 7.81 -18.41 -16.08
CA VAL A 79 7.32 -18.18 -14.71
C VAL A 79 6.16 -19.14 -14.55
N ARG A 80 6.27 -20.08 -13.60
CA ARG A 80 5.14 -20.92 -13.20
C ARG A 80 3.99 -19.94 -12.95
N ARG A 81 3.02 -19.90 -13.87
CA ARG A 81 1.75 -19.24 -13.63
C ARG A 81 1.23 -19.94 -12.39
N ASP A 82 1.23 -19.25 -11.25
CA ASP A 82 0.32 -19.61 -10.17
C ASP A 82 -1.02 -19.82 -10.85
N LEU A 83 -1.52 -21.05 -10.81
CA LEU A 83 -2.83 -21.40 -11.32
C LEU A 83 -3.78 -20.41 -10.67
N SER A 84 -4.23 -19.43 -11.46
CA SER A 84 -4.94 -18.27 -10.91
C SER A 84 -6.17 -18.79 -10.21
N GLU A 85 -6.24 -18.64 -8.89
CA GLU A 85 -7.43 -19.04 -8.11
C GLU A 85 -8.70 -18.31 -8.56
N GLY A 86 -8.54 -17.24 -9.36
CA GLY A 86 -9.61 -16.49 -10.01
C GLY A 86 -10.27 -17.22 -11.18
N LEU A 87 -11.46 -16.76 -11.55
CA LEU A 87 -12.23 -17.31 -12.66
C LEU A 87 -11.74 -16.72 -13.99
N GLY A 88 -11.42 -17.55 -14.98
CA GLY A 88 -11.02 -17.07 -16.31
C GLY A 88 -9.58 -16.51 -16.39
N GLU A 89 -9.18 -16.12 -17.60
CA GLU A 89 -7.83 -15.62 -17.88
C GLU A 89 -7.83 -14.08 -17.87
N ARG A 90 -6.84 -13.49 -17.20
CA ARG A 90 -6.64 -12.03 -17.21
C ARG A 90 -5.67 -11.64 -18.31
N GLY A 91 -5.89 -10.48 -18.92
CA GLY A 91 -4.93 -9.85 -19.82
C GLY A 91 -3.62 -9.49 -19.11
N ALA A 92 -2.63 -9.03 -19.88
CA ALA A 92 -1.37 -8.56 -19.33
C ALA A 92 -1.62 -7.40 -18.34
N GLN A 93 -1.21 -7.58 -17.08
CA GLN A 93 -1.42 -6.61 -16.03
C GLN A 93 -0.33 -5.53 -16.08
N TRP A 94 -0.76 -4.27 -15.93
CA TRP A 94 0.15 -3.13 -15.78
C TRP A 94 -0.53 -2.02 -14.98
N THR A 95 0.26 -1.11 -14.43
CA THR A 95 -0.21 -0.02 -13.56
C THR A 95 0.07 1.32 -14.21
N GLU A 96 -0.93 2.18 -14.22
CA GLU A 96 -0.84 3.57 -14.64
C GLU A 96 -0.91 4.48 -13.43
N VAL A 97 0.01 5.45 -13.33
CA VAL A 97 0.01 6.45 -12.26
C VAL A 97 -0.78 7.67 -12.72
N ILE A 98 -1.86 7.99 -12.01
CA ILE A 98 -2.72 9.14 -12.32
C ILE A 98 -2.35 10.35 -11.48
N SER A 99 -2.11 10.15 -10.18
CA SER A 99 -1.69 11.22 -9.27
C SER A 99 -0.92 10.66 -8.07
N TRP A 100 -0.03 11.48 -7.53
CA TRP A 100 0.65 11.21 -6.27
C TRP A 100 -0.03 11.90 -5.08
N GLU A 101 -0.74 13.01 -5.31
CA GLU A 101 -1.43 13.80 -4.30
C GLU A 101 -2.82 14.26 -4.80
N PRO A 102 -3.91 13.59 -4.38
CA PRO A 102 -3.94 12.31 -3.67
C PRO A 102 -3.42 11.15 -4.54
N ARG A 103 -2.96 10.07 -3.91
CA ARG A 103 -2.50 8.86 -4.61
C ARG A 103 -3.65 8.23 -5.39
N ALA A 104 -3.50 8.15 -6.72
CA ALA A 104 -4.47 7.54 -7.62
C ALA A 104 -3.74 6.74 -8.71
N PHE A 105 -4.16 5.49 -8.91
CA PHE A 105 -3.57 4.55 -9.86
C PHE A 105 -4.67 3.79 -10.59
N VAL A 106 -4.42 3.41 -11.85
CA VAL A 106 -5.27 2.49 -12.61
C VAL A 106 -4.55 1.16 -12.78
N TYR A 107 -5.18 0.08 -12.31
CA TYR A 107 -4.69 -1.28 -12.50
C TYR A 107 -5.40 -1.92 -13.68
N HIS A 108 -4.69 -2.01 -14.81
CA HIS A 108 -5.24 -2.57 -16.04
C HIS A 108 -5.33 -4.09 -15.98
N ASN A 109 -6.43 -4.65 -16.50
CA ASN A 109 -6.72 -6.09 -16.48
C ASN A 109 -6.72 -6.71 -15.07
N PHE A 110 -7.22 -5.96 -14.08
CA PHE A 110 -7.31 -6.40 -12.69
C PHE A 110 -8.30 -7.56 -12.48
N LEU A 111 -9.46 -7.51 -13.15
CA LEU A 111 -10.43 -8.59 -13.23
C LEU A 111 -10.39 -9.23 -14.61
N SER A 112 -10.69 -10.53 -14.69
CA SER A 112 -11.00 -11.18 -15.97
C SER A 112 -12.42 -10.81 -16.41
N LYS A 113 -12.77 -11.11 -17.67
CA LYS A 113 -14.14 -10.94 -18.16
C LYS A 113 -15.11 -11.82 -17.37
N GLU A 114 -14.70 -13.06 -17.08
CA GLU A 114 -15.53 -14.03 -16.38
C GLU A 114 -15.77 -13.63 -14.93
N GLU A 115 -14.79 -13.01 -14.26
CA GLU A 115 -14.97 -12.43 -12.92
C GLU A 115 -15.96 -11.25 -12.94
N CYS A 116 -15.89 -10.39 -13.96
CA CYS A 116 -16.87 -9.31 -14.15
C CYS A 116 -18.29 -9.86 -14.32
N ASP A 117 -18.47 -10.78 -15.26
CA ASP A 117 -19.77 -11.43 -15.53
C ASP A 117 -20.31 -12.14 -14.28
N TYR A 118 -19.41 -12.79 -13.53
CA TYR A 118 -19.75 -13.47 -12.28
C TYR A 118 -20.28 -12.50 -11.21
N LEU A 119 -19.57 -11.40 -10.95
CA LEU A 119 -19.99 -10.39 -9.97
C LEU A 119 -21.31 -9.72 -10.38
N ILE A 120 -21.49 -9.42 -11.66
CA ILE A 120 -22.75 -8.89 -12.20
C ILE A 120 -23.88 -9.90 -12.00
N GLY A 121 -23.65 -11.18 -12.33
CA GLY A 121 -24.62 -12.25 -12.17
C GLY A 121 -25.08 -12.46 -10.73
N LEU A 122 -24.15 -12.36 -9.77
CA LEU A 122 -24.46 -12.42 -8.34
C LEU A 122 -25.30 -11.21 -7.88
N ALA A 123 -25.01 -10.02 -8.39
CA ALA A 123 -25.61 -8.79 -7.88
C ALA A 123 -26.98 -8.50 -8.51
N LYS A 124 -27.15 -8.73 -9.82
CA LYS A 124 -28.35 -8.37 -10.61
C LYS A 124 -29.69 -8.77 -9.97
N PRO A 125 -29.90 -10.00 -9.45
CA PRO A 125 -31.20 -10.38 -8.87
C PRO A 125 -31.48 -9.73 -7.51
N HIS A 126 -30.49 -9.09 -6.88
CA HIS A 126 -30.57 -8.55 -5.53
C HIS A 126 -30.33 -7.03 -5.46
N MET A 127 -30.31 -6.35 -6.61
CA MET A 127 -30.12 -4.91 -6.66
C MET A 127 -31.27 -4.16 -6.01
N VAL A 128 -30.94 -3.28 -5.07
CA VAL A 128 -31.88 -2.35 -4.43
C VAL A 128 -31.46 -0.92 -4.70
N LYS A 129 -32.41 0.03 -4.67
CA LYS A 129 -32.10 1.44 -4.82
C LYS A 129 -31.09 1.87 -3.74
N SER A 130 -30.01 2.52 -4.16
CA SER A 130 -28.97 2.99 -3.25
C SER A 130 -29.53 4.07 -2.35
N THR A 131 -29.21 3.97 -1.07
CA THR A 131 -29.55 4.99 -0.07
C THR A 131 -28.26 5.60 0.47
N VAL A 132 -28.36 6.82 1.00
CA VAL A 132 -27.25 7.45 1.74
C VAL A 132 -27.58 7.45 3.22
N VAL A 133 -26.56 7.32 4.05
CA VAL A 133 -26.69 7.51 5.49
C VAL A 133 -26.75 9.01 5.76
N ASP A 134 -27.83 9.46 6.40
CA ASP A 134 -27.96 10.83 6.86
C ASP A 134 -26.96 11.09 8.01
N SER A 135 -26.09 12.09 7.84
CA SER A 135 -24.99 12.38 8.77
C SER A 135 -25.46 12.83 10.16
N THR A 136 -26.69 13.32 10.28
CA THR A 136 -27.25 13.84 11.53
C THR A 136 -27.99 12.76 12.30
N THR A 137 -28.69 11.88 11.58
CA THR A 137 -29.59 10.88 12.19
C THR A 137 -29.07 9.45 12.09
N GLY A 138 -28.03 9.19 11.28
CA GLY A 138 -27.49 7.86 11.02
C GLY A 138 -28.42 6.95 10.22
N LYS A 139 -29.54 7.46 9.70
CA LYS A 139 -30.57 6.66 9.00
C LYS A 139 -30.40 6.68 7.49
N SER A 140 -30.79 5.58 6.86
CA SER A 140 -30.85 5.45 5.40
C SER A 140 -31.94 6.36 4.82
N LYS A 141 -31.58 7.21 3.84
CA LYS A 141 -32.47 8.12 3.13
C LYS A 141 -32.33 7.97 1.62
N ASP A 142 -33.46 8.10 0.92
CA ASP A 142 -33.50 8.13 -0.54
C ASP A 142 -32.70 9.35 -1.05
N SER A 143 -31.70 9.11 -1.88
CA SER A 143 -30.65 10.10 -2.17
C SER A 143 -30.81 10.72 -3.55
N ARG A 144 -30.81 12.06 -3.61
CA ARG A 144 -30.62 12.81 -4.87
C ARG A 144 -29.15 12.85 -5.30
N VAL A 145 -28.24 12.48 -4.40
CA VAL A 145 -26.78 12.59 -4.54
C VAL A 145 -26.20 11.30 -5.12
N ARG A 146 -26.78 10.15 -4.76
CA ARG A 146 -26.45 8.82 -5.28
C ARG A 146 -27.73 8.15 -5.78
N THR A 147 -27.87 8.03 -7.09
CA THR A 147 -29.11 7.54 -7.71
C THR A 147 -28.97 6.13 -8.31
N SER A 148 -27.89 5.42 -7.99
CA SER A 148 -27.66 4.03 -8.43
C SER A 148 -28.60 3.02 -7.78
N SER A 149 -28.57 1.80 -8.32
CA SER A 149 -28.92 0.59 -7.57
C SER A 149 -27.64 -0.12 -7.09
N GLY A 150 -27.73 -0.91 -6.03
CA GLY A 150 -26.57 -1.59 -5.47
C GLY A 150 -26.91 -2.85 -4.68
N MET A 151 -25.87 -3.67 -4.48
CA MET A 151 -25.89 -4.90 -3.69
C MET A 151 -24.53 -5.09 -3.01
N PHE A 152 -24.54 -5.58 -1.78
CA PHE A 152 -23.33 -6.02 -1.08
C PHE A 152 -23.16 -7.52 -1.23
N ILE A 153 -22.00 -7.95 -1.73
CA ILE A 153 -21.56 -9.33 -1.71
C ILE A 153 -20.77 -9.53 -0.42
N GLN A 154 -21.21 -10.48 0.41
CA GLN A 154 -20.56 -10.78 1.68
C GLN A 154 -19.11 -11.21 1.47
N ARG A 155 -18.24 -10.80 2.41
CA ARG A 155 -16.84 -11.20 2.41
C ARG A 155 -16.68 -12.71 2.37
N GLY A 156 -15.72 -13.17 1.59
CA GLY A 156 -15.36 -14.58 1.52
C GLY A 156 -16.48 -15.52 1.05
N ARG A 157 -17.54 -14.98 0.42
CA ARG A 157 -18.76 -15.71 0.00
C ARG A 157 -18.46 -17.05 -0.67
N ASP A 158 -17.53 -17.06 -1.61
CA ASP A 158 -17.15 -18.22 -2.39
C ASP A 158 -15.69 -18.11 -2.86
N LYS A 159 -15.21 -19.12 -3.59
CA LYS A 159 -13.82 -19.18 -4.04
C LYS A 159 -13.44 -18.04 -5.00
N VAL A 160 -14.38 -17.57 -5.83
CA VAL A 160 -14.12 -16.51 -6.81
C VAL A 160 -14.01 -15.17 -6.08
N VAL A 161 -14.94 -14.88 -5.17
CA VAL A 161 -14.89 -13.68 -4.33
C VAL A 161 -13.63 -13.65 -3.48
N ARG A 162 -13.24 -14.77 -2.85
CA ARG A 162 -11.99 -14.85 -2.07
C ARG A 162 -10.74 -14.60 -2.91
N ALA A 163 -10.70 -15.12 -4.14
CA ALA A 163 -9.57 -14.89 -5.04
C ALA A 163 -9.45 -13.42 -5.45
N ILE A 164 -10.58 -12.72 -5.65
CA ILE A 164 -10.62 -11.28 -5.92
C ILE A 164 -10.19 -10.50 -4.68
N GLU A 165 -10.73 -10.80 -3.50
CA GLU A 165 -10.36 -10.15 -2.23
C GLU A 165 -8.88 -10.31 -1.90
N LYS A 166 -8.32 -11.52 -2.09
CA LYS A 166 -6.88 -11.75 -1.94
C LYS A 166 -6.07 -10.88 -2.91
N ARG A 167 -6.50 -10.77 -4.16
CA ARG A 167 -5.84 -9.92 -5.15
C ARG A 167 -5.91 -8.45 -4.78
N ILE A 168 -7.03 -7.98 -4.25
CA ILE A 168 -7.15 -6.61 -3.70
C ILE A 168 -6.11 -6.41 -2.60
N ALA A 169 -5.97 -7.36 -1.69
CA ALA A 169 -4.96 -7.30 -0.63
C ALA A 169 -3.52 -7.27 -1.20
N ASP A 170 -3.23 -8.09 -2.20
CA ASP A 170 -1.91 -8.15 -2.84
C ASP A 170 -1.54 -6.80 -3.52
N TYR A 171 -2.52 -6.10 -4.11
CA TYR A 171 -2.31 -4.80 -4.78
C TYR A 171 -2.28 -3.61 -3.83
N THR A 172 -3.04 -3.67 -2.75
CA THR A 172 -3.15 -2.57 -1.77
C THR A 172 -2.15 -2.69 -0.63
N PHE A 173 -1.55 -3.86 -0.45
CA PHE A 173 -0.75 -4.24 0.73
C PHE A 173 -1.54 -4.15 2.04
N ILE A 174 -2.87 -4.24 1.98
CA ILE A 174 -3.78 -4.22 3.13
C ILE A 174 -4.35 -5.64 3.32
N PRO A 175 -4.27 -6.26 4.50
CA PRO A 175 -4.78 -7.61 4.70
C PRO A 175 -6.27 -7.72 4.40
N VAL A 176 -6.69 -8.85 3.83
CA VAL A 176 -8.10 -9.13 3.43
C VAL A 176 -9.10 -8.84 4.57
N ASP A 177 -8.71 -9.06 5.82
CA ASP A 177 -9.56 -8.85 6.99
C ASP A 177 -9.91 -7.39 7.30
N HIS A 178 -9.24 -6.42 6.66
CA HIS A 178 -9.56 -5.01 6.76
C HIS A 178 -10.50 -4.53 5.64
N GLY A 179 -10.79 -5.38 4.64
CA GLY A 179 -11.75 -5.05 3.60
C GLY A 179 -13.19 -5.12 4.12
N GLU A 180 -14.08 -4.33 3.52
CA GLU A 180 -15.53 -4.52 3.59
C GLU A 180 -15.97 -5.57 2.55
N GLY A 181 -17.24 -6.01 2.61
CA GLY A 181 -17.81 -6.81 1.52
C GLY A 181 -17.85 -6.03 0.21
N LEU A 182 -17.74 -6.71 -0.93
CA LEU A 182 -17.74 -6.05 -2.23
C LEU A 182 -19.08 -5.36 -2.48
N GLN A 183 -19.05 -4.05 -2.71
CA GLN A 183 -20.24 -3.28 -3.07
C GLN A 183 -20.33 -3.18 -4.60
N VAL A 184 -21.32 -3.84 -5.20
CA VAL A 184 -21.61 -3.73 -6.63
C VAL A 184 -22.65 -2.65 -6.86
N LEU A 185 -22.40 -1.77 -7.82
CA LEU A 185 -23.27 -0.64 -8.16
C LEU A 185 -23.61 -0.65 -9.65
N HIS A 186 -24.84 -0.30 -9.95
CA HIS A 186 -25.33 -0.16 -11.32
C HIS A 186 -25.97 1.22 -11.51
N TYR A 187 -25.50 1.93 -12.53
CA TYR A 187 -25.94 3.26 -12.93
C TYR A 187 -26.57 3.19 -14.32
N GLU A 188 -27.84 3.52 -14.41
CA GLU A 188 -28.52 3.73 -15.69
C GLU A 188 -28.18 5.10 -16.28
N VAL A 189 -28.57 5.32 -17.54
CA VAL A 189 -28.42 6.62 -18.20
C VAL A 189 -29.09 7.72 -17.37
N GLY A 190 -28.32 8.74 -17.00
CA GLY A 190 -28.76 9.86 -16.18
C GLY A 190 -28.65 9.64 -14.66
N GLN A 191 -28.32 8.43 -14.20
CA GLN A 191 -27.95 8.20 -12.80
C GLN A 191 -26.53 8.66 -12.53
N LYS A 192 -26.25 9.03 -11.28
CA LYS A 192 -24.97 9.61 -10.89
C LYS A 192 -24.64 9.39 -9.42
N TYR A 193 -23.39 9.64 -9.11
CA TYR A 193 -22.91 9.90 -7.76
C TYR A 193 -22.20 11.25 -7.77
N GLU A 194 -22.68 12.22 -7.00
CA GLU A 194 -21.95 13.46 -6.76
C GLU A 194 -20.61 13.22 -6.03
N PRO A 195 -19.64 14.14 -6.14
CA PRO A 195 -18.39 14.06 -5.40
C PRO A 195 -18.59 13.92 -3.89
N HIS A 196 -17.85 13.00 -3.28
CA HIS A 196 -17.89 12.72 -1.84
C HIS A 196 -16.57 12.13 -1.37
N PHE A 197 -16.43 11.98 -0.06
CA PHE A 197 -15.35 11.23 0.56
C PHE A 197 -15.83 9.83 0.95
N ASP A 198 -14.97 8.83 0.76
CA ASP A 198 -15.27 7.47 1.19
C ASP A 198 -15.09 7.28 2.70
N TYR A 199 -14.25 8.11 3.33
CA TYR A 199 -14.03 8.08 4.78
C TYR A 199 -15.26 8.62 5.55
N PHE A 200 -15.42 8.15 6.78
CA PHE A 200 -16.51 8.59 7.65
C PHE A 200 -16.19 9.90 8.36
N LEU A 201 -17.19 10.78 8.44
CA LEU A 201 -17.14 12.01 9.22
C LEU A 201 -17.83 11.87 10.59
N ASP A 202 -18.62 10.83 10.78
CA ASP A 202 -19.36 10.57 12.01
C ASP A 202 -18.65 9.56 12.91
N GLU A 203 -18.80 9.75 14.23
CA GLU A 203 -18.19 8.87 15.24
C GLU A 203 -18.80 7.47 15.23
N TYR A 204 -20.08 7.34 14.86
CA TYR A 204 -20.79 6.07 14.92
C TYR A 204 -20.19 5.05 13.95
N ASN A 205 -20.05 5.40 12.67
CA ASN A 205 -19.46 4.51 11.66
C ASN A 205 -17.98 4.26 11.95
N THR A 206 -17.24 5.32 12.33
CA THR A 206 -15.81 5.19 12.68
C THR A 206 -15.58 4.23 13.84
N LYS A 207 -16.45 4.24 14.86
CA LYS A 207 -16.35 3.37 16.03
C LYS A 207 -16.75 1.91 15.74
N ASN A 208 -17.75 1.70 14.89
CA ASN A 208 -18.30 0.36 14.63
C ASN A 208 -17.59 -0.39 13.49
N GLY A 209 -16.99 0.32 12.52
CA GLY A 209 -16.34 -0.28 11.35
C GLY A 209 -14.89 0.13 11.14
N GLY A 210 -14.36 1.07 11.93
CA GLY A 210 -13.06 1.69 11.68
C GLY A 210 -13.13 2.81 10.62
N GLN A 211 -11.97 3.36 10.27
CA GLN A 211 -11.85 4.40 9.24
C GLN A 211 -11.34 3.81 7.92
N ARG A 212 -11.89 4.27 6.80
CA ARG A 212 -11.46 3.86 5.45
C ARG A 212 -10.20 4.63 5.04
N MET A 213 -9.18 3.89 4.65
CA MET A 213 -7.87 4.42 4.28
C MET A 213 -7.62 4.44 2.77
N ALA A 214 -8.30 3.57 2.03
CA ALA A 214 -8.17 3.42 0.58
C ALA A 214 -9.45 2.79 0.00
N THR A 215 -9.70 3.07 -1.27
CA THR A 215 -10.79 2.47 -2.05
C THR A 215 -10.23 1.91 -3.34
N LEU A 216 -10.68 0.71 -3.71
CA LEU A 216 -10.41 0.12 -5.03
C LEU A 216 -11.73 0.05 -5.79
N LEU A 217 -11.88 0.93 -6.79
CA LEU A 217 -13.05 0.95 -7.66
C LEU A 217 -12.78 0.06 -8.88
N MET A 218 -13.56 -1.01 -9.02
CA MET A 218 -13.46 -1.95 -10.15
C MET A 218 -14.58 -1.69 -11.13
N TYR A 219 -14.23 -1.44 -12.39
CA TYR A 219 -15.20 -1.34 -13.47
C TYR A 219 -15.58 -2.75 -13.94
N LEU A 220 -16.87 -3.07 -13.87
CA LEU A 220 -17.42 -4.30 -14.41
C LEU A 220 -17.99 -3.97 -15.80
N TYR A 221 -17.32 -4.44 -16.85
CA TYR A 221 -17.75 -4.24 -18.22
C TYR A 221 -18.60 -5.43 -18.69
N VAL A 222 -19.61 -5.12 -19.50
CA VAL A 222 -20.30 -6.09 -20.37
C VAL A 222 -19.98 -5.71 -21.81
#